data_AF-A0A7X7I5E4-F1
#
_entry.id   AF-A0A7X7I5E4-F1
#
_cell.length_a   1.000
_cell.length_b   1.000
_cell.length_c   1.000
_cell.angle_alpha   90.00
_cell.angle_beta   90.00
_cell.angle_gamma   90.00
#
_symmetry.space_group_name_H-M   'P 1'
#
loop_
_entity.id
_entity.type
_entity.pdbx_description
1 polymer ?
#
loop_
_entity_poly.entity_id
_entity_poly.type
_entity_poly.pdbx_seq_one_letter_code
_entity_poly.pdbx_strand_id
1 'polypeptide(L)'
;MTRNESLKEVRARLDELRLLVNLPGDVPLPVCAACRRAARENVACAVCGRIFHASCLDDGKICCNCARSDFAGERPRSTLLQEMKVITLERDMSELLLIPEGEFGIGEEHDSVRVWLDSFFIGRFCVTNAQYAKFVREAGHRAPNNTLWNKTTHTRHPVVNVSWDDAQAYAEWAGCELPTEAQWEKAARGPNGYMYPWGNEWDPSKIHYSINGESVATVSVDEYPQGASGYGTYQQAGNVCEWCYDWYSSGYFKKPEAARNPRGPSTGSLRVYRGGSWTFDDPVSFRASFRNGIAPSHRSARLGFRLAKRA
;
A
#
# COMPACT_ATOMS: atom_id res chain seq x y z
N MET A 1 40.33 -0.34 -9.12
CA MET A 1 40.57 0.88 -9.93
C MET A 1 39.69 0.77 -11.16
N THR A 2 38.65 1.55 -11.43
CA THR A 2 38.26 2.97 -11.23
C THR A 2 36.81 3.02 -10.72
N ARG A 3 36.25 4.04 -10.05
CA ARG A 3 36.42 5.50 -10.07
C ARG A 3 35.84 6.01 -8.73
N ASN A 4 36.57 6.82 -7.97
CA ASN A 4 35.99 7.54 -6.81
C ASN A 4 34.92 8.48 -7.35
N GLU A 5 33.65 8.13 -7.18
CA GLU A 5 32.53 9.04 -7.42
C GLU A 5 32.64 10.16 -6.39
N SER A 6 32.65 11.41 -6.83
CA SER A 6 32.83 12.55 -5.96
C SER A 6 31.56 12.77 -5.13
N LEU A 7 31.71 13.29 -3.89
CA LEU A 7 30.57 13.58 -3.01
C LEU A 7 29.53 14.54 -3.62
N LYS A 8 29.94 15.35 -4.61
CA LYS A 8 29.05 16.20 -5.41
C LYS A 8 28.12 15.40 -6.33
N GLU A 9 28.60 14.29 -6.90
CA GLU A 9 27.81 13.40 -7.77
C GLU A 9 26.79 12.58 -6.95
N VAL A 10 27.14 12.19 -5.72
CA VAL A 10 26.20 11.53 -4.78
C VAL A 10 25.09 12.48 -4.36
N ARG A 11 25.41 13.75 -4.08
CA ARG A 11 24.41 14.77 -3.69
C ARG A 11 23.47 15.13 -4.85
N ALA A 12 24.01 15.34 -6.04
CA ALA A 12 23.20 15.62 -7.24
C ALA A 12 22.19 14.49 -7.52
N ARG A 13 22.59 13.23 -7.31
CA ARG A 13 21.68 12.07 -7.41
C ARG A 13 20.59 12.06 -6.34
N LEU A 14 20.91 12.41 -5.09
CA LEU A 14 19.91 12.45 -4.01
C LEU A 14 18.87 13.57 -4.22
N ASP A 15 19.28 14.70 -4.80
CA ASP A 15 18.41 15.80 -5.20
C ASP A 15 17.54 15.43 -6.42
N GLU A 16 18.10 14.78 -7.45
CA GLU A 16 17.32 14.25 -8.60
C GLU A 16 16.27 13.22 -8.16
N LEU A 17 16.56 12.43 -7.14
CA LEU A 17 15.66 11.41 -6.58
C LEU A 17 14.63 11.95 -5.58
N ARG A 18 14.64 13.26 -5.27
CA ARG A 18 13.73 13.93 -4.30
C ARG A 18 13.72 13.26 -2.90
N LEU A 19 14.84 12.67 -2.48
CA LEU A 19 14.95 11.94 -1.20
C LEU A 19 15.22 12.84 0.02
N LEU A 20 15.32 14.16 -0.20
CA LEU A 20 15.42 15.17 0.84
C LEU A 20 14.10 15.95 0.88
N VAL A 21 13.37 15.82 1.99
CA VAL A 21 12.11 16.55 2.20
C VAL A 21 12.36 17.67 3.20
N ASN A 22 12.14 18.91 2.78
CA ASN A 22 12.17 20.08 3.65
C ASN A 22 10.95 20.04 4.58
N LEU A 23 11.18 20.16 5.89
CA LEU A 23 10.10 20.25 6.87
C LEU A 23 9.55 21.69 6.93
N PRO A 24 8.22 21.90 7.04
CA PRO A 24 7.64 23.23 7.24
C PRO A 24 8.09 23.84 8.59
N GLY A 25 8.26 25.16 8.61
CA GLY A 25 8.94 25.91 9.67
C GLY A 25 8.29 25.89 11.07
N ASP A 26 7.09 25.33 11.20
CA ASP A 26 6.28 25.39 12.43
C ASP A 26 6.24 24.06 13.22
N VAL A 27 7.02 23.05 12.82
CA VAL A 27 7.18 21.80 13.59
C VAL A 27 8.19 22.03 14.72
N PRO A 28 7.91 21.66 15.99
CA PRO A 28 8.85 21.83 17.10
C PRO A 28 10.18 21.16 16.76
N LEU A 29 11.25 21.97 16.67
CA LEU A 29 12.53 21.60 16.06
C LEU A 29 13.19 20.42 16.78
N PRO A 30 13.18 19.21 16.20
CA PRO A 30 13.85 18.08 16.81
C PRO A 30 15.37 18.24 16.72
N VAL A 31 16.06 17.63 17.69
CA VAL A 31 17.51 17.74 17.84
C VAL A 31 18.19 16.92 16.74
N CYS A 32 19.16 17.51 16.04
CA CYS A 32 19.90 16.82 14.99
C CYS A 32 20.57 15.55 15.52
N ALA A 33 20.32 14.42 14.85
CA ALA A 33 20.82 13.12 15.27
C ALA A 33 22.35 12.98 15.15
N ALA A 34 23.01 13.84 14.37
CA ALA A 34 24.47 13.85 14.22
C ALA A 34 25.19 14.75 15.24
N CYS A 35 24.69 15.97 15.47
CA CYS A 35 25.40 16.96 16.29
C CYS A 35 24.72 17.28 17.62
N ARG A 36 23.54 16.71 17.89
CA ARG A 36 22.77 16.91 19.13
C ARG A 36 22.40 18.38 19.43
N ARG A 37 22.41 19.25 18.42
CA ARG A 37 22.00 20.67 18.53
C ARG A 37 20.60 20.88 17.95
N ALA A 38 19.83 21.79 18.55
CA ALA A 38 18.57 22.28 17.98
C ALA A 38 18.89 23.20 16.78
N ALA A 39 18.22 23.07 15.64
CA ALA A 39 18.37 24.06 14.56
C ALA A 39 17.14 24.26 13.69
N ARG A 40 17.25 25.34 12.91
CA ARG A 40 16.22 26.08 12.16
C ARG A 40 15.93 25.55 10.75
N GLU A 41 16.72 24.61 10.24
CA GLU A 41 16.52 23.95 8.94
C GLU A 41 16.86 22.46 9.05
N ASN A 42 15.89 21.59 8.78
CA ASN A 42 15.94 20.16 9.05
C ASN A 42 15.64 19.34 7.81
N VAL A 43 16.43 18.28 7.59
CA VAL A 43 16.20 17.26 6.56
C VAL A 43 16.04 15.91 7.24
N ALA A 44 15.00 15.15 6.87
CA ALA A 44 14.76 13.82 7.41
C ALA A 44 15.42 12.74 6.54
N CYS A 45 16.07 11.76 7.16
CA CYS A 45 16.60 10.58 6.47
C CYS A 45 15.44 9.66 6.08
N ALA A 46 15.23 9.46 4.77
CA ALA A 46 14.17 8.60 4.25
C ALA A 46 14.27 7.11 4.67
N VAL A 47 15.43 6.65 5.15
CA VAL A 47 15.66 5.26 5.57
C VAL A 47 15.31 5.03 7.04
N CYS A 48 15.61 5.99 7.92
CA CYS A 48 15.46 5.79 9.37
C CYS A 48 14.59 6.86 10.07
N GLY A 49 14.05 7.82 9.31
CA GLY A 49 13.20 8.91 9.82
C GLY A 49 13.91 9.92 10.72
N ARG A 50 15.22 9.76 10.99
CA ARG A 50 15.97 10.69 11.85
C ARG A 50 16.23 12.02 11.16
N ILE A 51 16.26 13.09 11.95
CA ILE A 51 16.37 14.47 11.47
C ILE A 51 17.81 14.97 11.63
N PHE A 52 18.30 15.64 10.60
CA PHE A 52 19.66 16.16 10.49
C PHE A 52 19.66 17.62 10.01
N HIS A 53 20.70 18.36 10.39
CA HIS A 53 20.96 19.67 9.79
C HIS A 53 21.56 19.49 8.40
N ALA A 54 21.13 20.30 7.43
CA ALA A 54 21.69 20.28 6.07
C ALA A 54 23.22 20.43 6.07
N SER A 55 23.77 21.31 6.90
CA SER A 55 25.22 21.49 7.04
C SER A 55 25.96 20.28 7.63
N CYS A 56 25.31 19.48 8.47
CA CYS A 56 25.94 18.26 9.01
C CYS A 56 26.06 17.15 7.96
N LEU A 57 25.17 17.15 6.96
CA LEU A 57 25.27 16.27 5.79
C LEU A 57 26.38 16.74 4.85
N ASP A 58 26.55 18.05 4.69
CA ASP A 58 27.56 18.67 3.82
C ASP A 58 29.00 18.40 4.30
N ASP A 59 29.19 18.20 5.61
CA ASP A 59 30.47 17.83 6.23
C ASP A 59 30.75 16.30 6.25
N GLY A 60 29.92 15.48 5.58
CA GLY A 60 30.16 14.03 5.45
C GLY A 60 29.87 13.19 6.71
N LYS A 61 29.13 13.73 7.69
CA LYS A 61 28.75 12.98 8.91
C LYS A 61 27.50 12.13 8.65
N ILE A 62 27.69 10.91 8.14
CA ILE A 62 26.62 9.92 7.93
C ILE A 62 26.34 9.15 9.24
N CYS A 63 25.07 8.75 9.43
CA CYS A 63 24.53 8.04 10.60
C CYS A 63 25.46 6.95 11.20
N CYS A 64 25.78 7.05 12.49
CA CYS A 64 26.57 6.04 13.24
C CYS A 64 25.96 4.63 13.28
N ASN A 65 24.66 4.46 12.99
CA ASN A 65 24.04 3.13 12.87
C ASN A 65 24.10 2.55 11.45
N CYS A 66 24.45 3.35 10.44
CA CYS A 66 24.66 2.87 9.06
C CYS A 66 26.12 2.48 8.80
N ALA A 67 27.06 2.94 9.64
CA ALA A 67 28.50 2.75 9.47
C ALA A 67 29.11 1.61 10.33
N ARG A 68 28.33 0.97 11.23
CA ARG A 68 28.83 -0.03 12.18
C ARG A 68 28.49 -1.49 11.85
N SER A 69 27.74 -1.77 10.78
CA SER A 69 27.68 -3.14 10.25
C SER A 69 28.83 -3.29 9.26
N ASP A 70 29.87 -4.00 9.69
CA ASP A 70 31.09 -4.31 8.95
C ASP A 70 30.80 -4.76 7.51
N PHE A 71 31.14 -3.89 6.57
CA PHE A 71 31.39 -4.23 5.17
C PHE A 71 32.76 -4.91 5.05
N ALA A 72 32.91 -6.08 5.67
CA ALA A 72 34.03 -6.97 5.42
C ALA A 72 33.63 -7.94 4.29
N GLY A 73 34.04 -7.62 3.06
CA GLY A 73 34.26 -8.63 2.02
C GLY A 73 33.07 -9.13 1.20
N GLU A 74 31.82 -8.83 1.54
CA GLU A 74 30.69 -9.02 0.63
C GLU A 74 30.16 -7.67 0.18
N ARG A 75 30.06 -7.48 -1.15
CA ARG A 75 29.37 -6.33 -1.72
C ARG A 75 28.02 -6.20 -1.00
N PRO A 76 27.58 -5.01 -0.55
CA PRO A 76 26.18 -4.84 -0.24
C PRO A 76 25.46 -5.29 -1.50
N ARG A 77 24.68 -6.38 -1.41
CA ARG A 77 23.65 -6.58 -2.41
C ARG A 77 22.85 -5.30 -2.39
N SER A 78 22.88 -4.60 -3.51
CA SER A 78 22.04 -3.46 -3.87
C SER A 78 20.56 -3.84 -3.92
N THR A 79 20.11 -4.70 -3.01
CA THR A 79 18.76 -5.19 -2.90
C THR A 79 17.91 -4.12 -2.25
N LEU A 80 17.06 -3.55 -3.10
CA LEU A 80 15.73 -3.04 -2.76
C LEU A 80 15.64 -1.55 -2.39
N LEU A 81 16.36 -0.69 -3.11
CA LEU A 81 15.67 0.43 -3.75
C LEU A 81 15.32 -0.05 -5.16
N GLN A 82 14.38 -0.98 -5.26
CA GLN A 82 13.75 -1.24 -6.55
C GLN A 82 13.05 0.07 -6.88
N GLU A 83 13.45 0.75 -7.96
CA GLU A 83 12.67 1.86 -8.50
C GLU A 83 11.24 1.33 -8.66
N MET A 84 10.34 1.76 -7.78
CA MET A 84 8.97 1.29 -7.79
C MET A 84 8.37 1.78 -9.10
N LYS A 85 8.24 0.88 -10.07
CA LYS A 85 7.67 1.23 -11.36
C LYS A 85 6.19 1.53 -11.15
N VAL A 86 5.83 2.80 -11.25
CA VAL A 86 4.45 3.28 -11.22
C VAL A 86 3.98 3.49 -12.65
N ILE A 87 2.81 2.98 -12.99
CA ILE A 87 2.09 3.35 -14.21
C ILE A 87 0.84 4.13 -13.84
N THR A 88 0.45 5.07 -14.70
CA THR A 88 -0.82 5.80 -14.56
C THR A 88 -1.74 5.38 -15.70
N LEU A 89 -2.94 4.92 -15.38
CA LEU A 89 -3.93 4.57 -16.39
C LEU A 89 -4.49 5.83 -17.02
N GLU A 90 -4.48 5.92 -18.35
CA GLU A 90 -5.09 7.05 -19.07
C GLU A 90 -6.61 7.15 -18.84
N ARG A 91 -7.26 6.01 -18.58
CA ARG A 91 -8.71 5.91 -18.47
C ARG A 91 -9.26 6.60 -17.23
N ASP A 92 -8.61 6.48 -16.08
CA ASP A 92 -9.13 6.96 -14.79
C ASP A 92 -8.05 7.62 -13.92
N MET A 93 -6.83 7.79 -14.44
CA MET A 93 -5.67 8.32 -13.73
C MET A 93 -5.25 7.49 -12.50
N SER A 94 -5.68 6.22 -12.40
CA SER A 94 -5.23 5.32 -11.33
C SER A 94 -3.72 5.08 -11.42
N GLU A 95 -3.03 5.28 -10.30
CA GLU A 95 -1.62 4.90 -10.12
C GLU A 95 -1.54 3.43 -9.71
N LEU A 96 -0.83 2.63 -10.50
CA LEU A 96 -0.58 1.22 -10.19
C LEU A 96 0.92 0.97 -10.01
N LEU A 97 1.26 0.23 -8.97
CA LEU A 97 2.62 -0.12 -8.56
C LEU A 97 2.97 -1.51 -9.06
N LEU A 98 4.15 -1.68 -9.65
CA LEU A 98 4.69 -2.99 -9.99
C LEU A 98 5.09 -3.75 -8.72
N ILE A 99 4.44 -4.88 -8.49
CA ILE A 99 4.85 -5.89 -7.52
C ILE A 99 5.69 -6.93 -8.27
N PRO A 100 6.94 -7.18 -7.85
CA PRO A 100 7.80 -8.13 -8.52
C PRO A 100 7.25 -9.55 -8.41
N GLU A 101 7.61 -10.39 -9.39
CA GLU A 101 7.35 -11.81 -9.32
C GLU A 101 8.07 -12.46 -8.12
N GLY A 102 7.66 -13.69 -7.80
CA GLY A 102 8.34 -14.51 -6.83
C GLY A 102 7.41 -15.10 -5.79
N GLU A 103 8.00 -15.99 -5.00
CA GLU A 103 7.31 -16.76 -3.97
C GLU A 103 7.11 -15.96 -2.69
N PHE A 104 5.91 -16.06 -2.11
CA PHE A 104 5.62 -15.52 -0.78
C PHE A 104 4.75 -16.48 0.04
N GLY A 105 4.72 -16.28 1.35
CA GLY A 105 3.86 -17.04 2.25
C GLY A 105 2.51 -16.35 2.39
N ILE A 106 1.44 -17.00 1.95
CA ILE A 106 0.07 -16.52 2.15
C ILE A 106 -0.53 -17.16 3.42
N GLY A 107 -1.21 -16.36 4.22
CA GLY A 107 -1.85 -16.79 5.47
C GLY A 107 -1.07 -16.43 6.74
N GLU A 108 -1.58 -16.90 7.87
CA GLU A 108 -0.98 -16.70 9.20
C GLU A 108 0.23 -17.63 9.39
N GLU A 109 1.26 -17.18 10.11
CA GLU A 109 2.58 -17.83 10.26
C GLU A 109 2.56 -19.38 10.23
N HIS A 110 1.87 -20.01 11.18
CA HIS A 110 1.83 -21.47 11.34
C HIS A 110 1.04 -22.23 10.27
N ASP A 111 0.12 -21.55 9.57
CA ASP A 111 -0.70 -22.09 8.48
C ASP A 111 -0.29 -21.53 7.12
N SER A 112 0.84 -20.82 7.06
CA SER A 112 1.26 -20.12 5.85
C SER A 112 1.62 -21.12 4.75
N VAL A 113 1.10 -20.87 3.55
CA VAL A 113 1.38 -21.68 2.36
C VAL A 113 2.22 -20.88 1.39
N ARG A 114 3.26 -21.50 0.82
CA ARG A 114 4.08 -20.88 -0.21
C ARG A 114 3.36 -20.92 -1.54
N VAL A 115 3.22 -19.75 -2.16
CA VAL A 115 2.66 -19.61 -3.51
C VAL A 115 3.56 -18.70 -4.34
N TRP A 116 3.66 -18.98 -5.63
CA TRP A 116 4.34 -18.13 -6.60
C TRP A 116 3.36 -17.16 -7.25
N LEU A 117 3.74 -15.90 -7.38
CA LEU A 117 3.05 -14.92 -8.22
C LEU A 117 4.03 -14.41 -9.29
N ASP A 118 3.58 -14.38 -10.54
CA ASP A 118 4.23 -13.59 -11.58
C ASP A 118 4.10 -12.09 -11.24
N SER A 119 4.90 -11.23 -11.87
CA SER A 119 4.83 -9.79 -11.61
C SER A 119 3.47 -9.24 -12.04
N PHE A 120 2.95 -8.30 -11.28
CA PHE A 120 1.68 -7.65 -11.55
C PHE A 120 1.70 -6.20 -11.08
N PHE A 121 0.83 -5.39 -11.65
CA PHE A 121 0.53 -4.06 -11.20
C PHE A 121 -0.66 -4.09 -10.23
N ILE A 122 -0.61 -3.32 -9.15
CA ILE A 122 -1.73 -3.13 -8.22
C ILE A 122 -1.92 -1.66 -7.87
N GLY A 123 -3.17 -1.23 -7.72
CA GLY A 123 -3.51 0.13 -7.36
C GLY A 123 -2.79 0.56 -6.10
N ARG A 124 -2.06 1.68 -6.18
CA ARG A 124 -1.45 2.34 -5.02
C ARG A 124 -2.51 2.67 -3.97
N PHE A 125 -3.68 3.07 -4.44
CA PHE A 125 -4.85 3.48 -3.67
C PHE A 125 -6.07 2.62 -4.04
N CYS A 126 -7.09 2.63 -3.17
CA CYS A 126 -8.45 2.24 -3.55
C CYS A 126 -8.97 3.14 -4.69
N VAL A 127 -9.92 2.62 -5.46
CA VAL A 127 -10.66 3.44 -6.44
C VAL A 127 -11.43 4.53 -5.72
N THR A 128 -11.26 5.77 -6.16
CA THR A 128 -11.88 6.94 -5.54
C THR A 128 -13.27 7.22 -6.10
N ASN A 129 -14.05 8.01 -5.35
CA ASN A 129 -15.33 8.53 -5.79
C ASN A 129 -15.25 9.31 -7.11
N ALA A 130 -14.23 10.16 -7.31
CA ALA A 130 -14.06 10.91 -8.55
C ALA A 130 -13.83 9.98 -9.76
N GLN A 131 -13.03 8.94 -9.56
CA GLN A 131 -12.75 7.94 -10.58
C GLN A 131 -13.99 7.10 -10.91
N TYR A 132 -14.74 6.66 -9.89
CA TYR A 132 -16.00 5.94 -10.10
C TYR A 132 -17.08 6.82 -10.75
N ALA A 133 -17.13 8.10 -10.42
CA ALA A 133 -18.05 9.04 -11.07
C ALA A 133 -17.75 9.20 -12.57
N LYS A 134 -16.48 9.10 -12.99
CA LYS A 134 -16.13 9.05 -14.41
C LYS A 134 -16.69 7.81 -15.08
N PHE A 135 -16.52 6.64 -14.47
CA PHE A 135 -17.12 5.38 -14.95
C PHE A 135 -18.64 5.46 -15.10
N VAL A 136 -19.35 5.95 -14.08
CA VAL A 136 -20.81 6.15 -14.15
C VAL A 136 -21.22 7.00 -15.35
N ARG A 137 -20.52 8.12 -15.60
CA ARG A 137 -20.81 9.01 -16.73
C ARG A 137 -20.51 8.39 -18.08
N GLU A 138 -19.38 7.68 -18.22
CA GLU A 138 -18.91 7.17 -19.51
C GLU A 138 -19.53 5.83 -19.89
N ALA A 139 -19.75 4.94 -18.91
CA ALA A 139 -20.29 3.60 -19.15
C ALA A 139 -21.80 3.50 -18.90
N GLY A 140 -22.44 4.55 -18.36
CA GLY A 140 -23.86 4.51 -17.98
C GLY A 140 -24.14 3.52 -16.84
N HIS A 141 -23.13 3.15 -16.05
CA HIS A 141 -23.27 2.22 -14.95
C HIS A 141 -24.00 2.86 -13.76
N ARG A 142 -24.60 2.03 -12.92
CA ARG A 142 -25.29 2.47 -11.70
C ARG A 142 -24.38 3.27 -10.74
N ALA A 143 -24.92 4.35 -10.22
CA ALA A 143 -24.30 5.12 -9.14
C ALA A 143 -24.30 4.34 -7.80
N PRO A 144 -23.31 4.58 -6.92
CA PRO A 144 -23.35 4.09 -5.55
C PRO A 144 -24.57 4.64 -4.79
N ASN A 145 -25.21 3.78 -3.98
CA ASN A 145 -26.37 4.18 -3.19
C ASN A 145 -25.95 4.81 -1.85
N ASN A 146 -25.43 6.04 -1.90
CA ASN A 146 -25.17 6.88 -0.72
C ASN A 146 -25.15 8.36 -1.11
N THR A 147 -25.03 9.26 -0.14
CA THR A 147 -25.05 10.72 -0.39
C THR A 147 -23.67 11.35 -0.51
N LEU A 148 -22.58 10.62 -0.22
CA LEU A 148 -21.22 11.15 -0.18
C LEU A 148 -20.45 10.95 -1.49
N TRP A 149 -20.79 9.93 -2.29
CA TRP A 149 -20.00 9.51 -3.45
C TRP A 149 -19.79 10.57 -4.55
N ASN A 150 -20.67 11.57 -4.63
CA ASN A 150 -20.57 12.65 -5.63
C ASN A 150 -20.46 14.04 -4.99
N LYS A 151 -19.97 14.10 -3.74
CA LYS A 151 -19.66 15.39 -3.08
C LYS A 151 -18.25 15.82 -3.43
N THR A 152 -18.07 17.11 -3.71
CA THR A 152 -16.76 17.72 -4.00
C THR A 152 -15.74 17.47 -2.87
N THR A 153 -16.21 17.46 -1.62
CA THR A 153 -15.39 17.18 -0.43
C THR A 153 -14.95 15.72 -0.29
N HIS A 154 -15.54 14.78 -1.04
CA HIS A 154 -15.28 13.35 -0.93
C HIS A 154 -14.72 12.74 -2.21
N THR A 155 -14.26 13.57 -3.14
CA THR A 155 -13.74 13.15 -4.46
C THR A 155 -12.58 12.17 -4.35
N ARG A 156 -11.73 12.33 -3.33
CA ARG A 156 -10.56 11.47 -3.05
C ARG A 156 -10.82 10.36 -2.04
N HIS A 157 -12.04 10.25 -1.50
CA HIS A 157 -12.40 9.12 -0.63
C HIS A 157 -12.61 7.86 -1.47
N PRO A 158 -12.40 6.66 -0.90
CA PRO A 158 -12.68 5.42 -1.61
C PRO A 158 -14.16 5.33 -1.95
N VAL A 159 -14.48 4.80 -3.14
CA VAL A 159 -15.84 4.46 -3.49
C VAL A 159 -16.32 3.29 -2.63
N VAL A 160 -17.53 3.41 -2.09
CA VAL A 160 -18.19 2.41 -1.24
C VAL A 160 -19.64 2.21 -1.67
N ASN A 161 -20.35 1.23 -1.09
CA ASN A 161 -21.70 0.81 -1.51
C ASN A 161 -21.75 0.24 -2.94
N VAL A 162 -20.63 -0.31 -3.40
CA VAL A 162 -20.48 -1.06 -4.65
C VAL A 162 -20.43 -2.56 -4.36
N SER A 163 -21.05 -3.37 -5.22
CA SER A 163 -20.97 -4.83 -5.10
C SER A 163 -19.72 -5.36 -5.79
N TRP A 164 -19.45 -6.66 -5.66
CA TRP A 164 -18.38 -7.30 -6.39
C TRP A 164 -18.56 -7.12 -7.91
N ASP A 165 -19.79 -7.29 -8.41
CA ASP A 165 -20.09 -7.13 -9.84
C ASP A 165 -19.85 -5.69 -10.35
N ASP A 166 -20.12 -4.67 -9.53
CA ASP A 166 -19.79 -3.28 -9.88
C ASP A 166 -18.28 -3.04 -9.93
N ALA A 167 -17.57 -3.58 -8.93
CA ALA A 167 -16.13 -3.45 -8.83
C ALA A 167 -15.44 -4.15 -10.03
N GLN A 168 -15.95 -5.33 -10.40
CA GLN A 168 -15.51 -6.07 -11.58
C GLN A 168 -15.81 -5.30 -12.88
N ALA A 169 -17.02 -4.77 -13.06
CA ALA A 169 -17.39 -3.98 -14.24
C ALA A 169 -16.54 -2.71 -14.37
N TYR A 170 -16.26 -2.03 -13.25
CA TYR A 170 -15.35 -0.89 -13.22
C TYR A 170 -13.93 -1.30 -13.65
N ALA A 171 -13.39 -2.39 -13.08
CA ALA A 171 -12.05 -2.85 -13.38
C ALA A 171 -11.90 -3.17 -14.87
N GLU A 172 -12.89 -3.85 -15.47
CA GLU A 172 -12.92 -4.14 -16.90
C GLU A 172 -12.97 -2.86 -17.75
N TRP A 173 -13.81 -1.88 -17.39
CA TRP A 173 -13.87 -0.58 -18.07
C TRP A 173 -12.54 0.19 -18.01
N ALA A 174 -11.81 0.07 -16.90
CA ALA A 174 -10.48 0.63 -16.69
C ALA A 174 -9.35 -0.17 -17.38
N GLY A 175 -9.67 -1.28 -18.06
CA GLY A 175 -8.68 -2.17 -18.69
C GLY A 175 -7.82 -2.92 -17.68
N CYS A 176 -8.40 -3.25 -16.52
CA CYS A 176 -7.80 -3.89 -15.35
C CYS A 176 -8.66 -5.08 -14.88
N GLU A 177 -8.27 -5.67 -13.76
CA GLU A 177 -9.01 -6.70 -13.03
C GLU A 177 -9.07 -6.35 -11.54
N LEU A 178 -9.89 -7.06 -10.77
CA LEU A 178 -9.75 -7.08 -9.31
C LEU A 178 -8.51 -7.89 -8.93
N PRO A 179 -7.76 -7.50 -7.88
CA PRO A 179 -6.66 -8.33 -7.40
C PRO A 179 -7.18 -9.69 -6.96
N THR A 180 -6.42 -10.74 -7.26
CA THR A 180 -6.59 -12.00 -6.56
C THR A 180 -6.29 -11.81 -5.08
N GLU A 181 -6.83 -12.67 -4.23
CA GLU A 181 -6.58 -12.68 -2.79
C GLU A 181 -5.06 -12.75 -2.50
N ALA A 182 -4.33 -13.57 -3.26
CA ALA A 182 -2.89 -13.69 -3.12
C ALA A 182 -2.13 -12.42 -3.56
N GLN A 183 -2.53 -11.79 -4.68
CA GLN A 183 -1.96 -10.52 -5.11
C GLN A 183 -2.17 -9.41 -4.07
N TRP A 184 -3.39 -9.34 -3.52
CA TRP A 184 -3.73 -8.37 -2.49
C TRP A 184 -2.85 -8.55 -1.25
N GLU A 185 -2.73 -9.78 -0.75
CA GLU A 185 -1.93 -10.05 0.45
C GLU A 185 -0.43 -9.81 0.21
N LYS A 186 0.14 -10.26 -0.92
CA LYS A 186 1.55 -9.98 -1.24
C LYS A 186 1.84 -8.49 -1.25
N ALA A 187 0.95 -7.69 -1.86
CA ALA A 187 1.08 -6.24 -1.88
C ALA A 187 0.98 -5.63 -0.48
N ALA A 188 0.05 -6.11 0.34
CA ALA A 188 -0.17 -5.61 1.70
C ALA A 188 1.03 -5.88 2.60
N ARG A 189 1.58 -7.11 2.56
CA ARG A 189 2.70 -7.53 3.44
C ARG A 189 4.04 -6.87 3.12
N GLY A 190 4.18 -6.31 1.93
CA GLY A 190 5.45 -5.78 1.46
C GLY A 190 6.52 -6.87 1.21
N PRO A 191 7.73 -6.48 0.81
CA PRO A 191 8.83 -7.41 0.52
C PRO A 191 9.29 -8.24 1.73
N ASN A 192 9.02 -7.75 2.94
CA ASN A 192 9.44 -8.40 4.19
C ASN A 192 8.38 -9.35 4.76
N GLY A 193 7.20 -9.47 4.14
CA GLY A 193 6.18 -10.43 4.58
C GLY A 193 5.50 -10.06 5.91
N TYR A 194 5.40 -8.77 6.24
CA TYR A 194 4.92 -8.29 7.55
C TYR A 194 3.47 -8.66 7.86
N MET A 195 3.13 -8.69 9.16
CA MET A 195 1.78 -8.95 9.67
C MET A 195 0.80 -7.82 9.30
N TYR A 196 1.22 -6.57 9.48
CA TYR A 196 0.52 -5.37 9.03
C TYR A 196 1.34 -4.73 7.91
N PRO A 197 0.75 -3.87 7.06
CA PRO A 197 1.50 -3.25 5.96
C PRO A 197 2.78 -2.53 6.41
N TRP A 198 2.75 -1.94 7.61
CA TRP A 198 3.85 -1.17 8.17
C TRP A 198 4.82 -1.96 9.07
N GLY A 199 4.57 -3.24 9.36
CA GLY A 199 5.38 -4.01 10.30
C GLY A 199 4.63 -5.10 11.05
N ASN A 200 5.29 -5.72 12.03
CA ASN A 200 4.71 -6.82 12.81
C ASN A 200 3.99 -6.36 14.09
N GLU A 201 4.22 -5.11 14.51
CA GLU A 201 3.60 -4.53 15.68
C GLU A 201 2.39 -3.68 15.30
N TRP A 202 1.31 -3.80 16.10
CA TRP A 202 0.14 -2.96 15.96
C TRP A 202 0.49 -1.50 16.27
N ASP A 203 0.09 -0.59 15.38
CA ASP A 203 0.33 0.85 15.53
C ASP A 203 -0.93 1.64 15.09
N PRO A 204 -1.74 2.12 16.04
CA PRO A 204 -2.99 2.81 15.75
C PRO A 204 -2.78 4.20 15.13
N SER A 205 -1.54 4.70 15.05
CA SER A 205 -1.23 5.97 14.38
C SER A 205 -1.11 5.83 12.86
N LYS A 206 -1.12 4.60 12.32
CA LYS A 206 -0.82 4.29 10.91
C LYS A 206 -2.02 3.87 10.07
N ILE A 207 -3.22 3.96 10.61
CA ILE A 207 -4.42 3.37 10.04
C ILE A 207 -5.61 4.28 10.28
N HIS A 208 -6.63 4.26 9.42
CA HIS A 208 -7.95 4.82 9.74
C HIS A 208 -8.91 3.70 10.17
N TYR A 209 -9.38 3.72 11.43
CA TYR A 209 -10.26 2.70 12.00
C TYR A 209 -11.25 3.31 13.03
N SER A 210 -12.09 2.48 13.66
CA SER A 210 -13.24 2.98 14.44
C SER A 210 -12.89 3.85 15.64
N ILE A 211 -11.70 3.66 16.23
CA ILE A 211 -11.32 4.31 17.50
C ILE A 211 -10.57 5.64 17.27
N ASN A 212 -9.91 5.83 16.12
CA ASN A 212 -9.11 7.03 15.85
C ASN A 212 -9.75 8.01 14.86
N GLY A 213 -10.95 7.71 14.38
CA GLY A 213 -11.75 8.62 13.58
C GLY A 213 -12.58 9.55 14.45
N GLU A 214 -12.26 10.85 14.46
CA GLU A 214 -13.25 11.90 14.75
C GLU A 214 -14.40 11.90 13.71
N SER A 215 -14.22 11.16 12.61
CA SER A 215 -15.14 10.98 11.49
C SER A 215 -15.81 9.60 11.53
N VAL A 216 -17.16 9.60 11.46
CA VAL A 216 -18.01 8.41 11.28
C VAL A 216 -18.05 7.93 9.82
N ALA A 217 -16.97 8.15 9.05
CA ALA A 217 -16.89 7.87 7.63
C ALA A 217 -15.44 7.57 7.16
N THR A 218 -15.29 7.23 5.88
CA THR A 218 -13.98 7.03 5.24
C THR A 218 -13.15 8.31 5.25
N VAL A 219 -11.84 8.18 5.03
CA VAL A 219 -10.91 9.30 4.77
C VAL A 219 -10.39 9.26 3.34
N SER A 220 -9.66 10.32 2.93
CA SER A 220 -9.00 10.36 1.63
C SER A 220 -8.01 9.20 1.47
N VAL A 221 -7.88 8.66 0.25
CA VAL A 221 -7.06 7.47 0.00
C VAL A 221 -5.56 7.65 0.21
N ASP A 222 -5.08 8.90 0.25
CA ASP A 222 -3.69 9.31 0.45
C ASP A 222 -3.35 9.70 1.90
N GLU A 223 -4.31 9.60 2.82
CA GLU A 223 -4.04 9.73 4.24
C GLU A 223 -3.32 8.51 4.82
N TYR A 224 -2.65 8.71 5.96
CA TYR A 224 -1.83 7.72 6.65
C TYR A 224 -0.66 7.17 5.80
N PRO A 225 0.21 8.02 5.22
CA PRO A 225 1.38 7.56 4.46
C PRO A 225 2.32 6.64 5.24
N GLN A 226 2.41 6.81 6.56
CA GLN A 226 3.17 5.96 7.47
C GLN A 226 2.62 4.52 7.57
N GLY A 227 1.39 4.28 7.11
CA GLY A 227 0.74 2.98 7.03
C GLY A 227 0.86 2.29 5.68
N ALA A 228 1.58 2.90 4.72
CA ALA A 228 1.82 2.27 3.44
C ALA A 228 2.67 0.99 3.60
N SER A 229 2.42 0.00 2.74
CA SER A 229 3.24 -1.21 2.71
C SER A 229 4.67 -0.92 2.29
N GLY A 230 5.57 -1.89 2.46
CA GLY A 230 6.93 -1.80 1.89
C GLY A 230 6.97 -1.79 0.35
N TYR A 231 5.84 -2.05 -0.33
CA TYR A 231 5.66 -1.81 -1.76
C TYR A 231 4.94 -0.49 -2.06
N GLY A 232 4.65 0.33 -1.05
CA GLY A 232 4.03 1.65 -1.15
C GLY A 232 2.54 1.66 -1.49
N THR A 233 1.83 0.56 -1.32
CA THR A 233 0.36 0.53 -1.35
C THR A 233 -0.21 1.14 -0.06
N TYR A 234 -1.15 2.06 -0.20
CA TYR A 234 -1.78 2.77 0.92
C TYR A 234 -3.03 2.06 1.39
N GLN A 235 -3.31 2.16 2.69
CA GLN A 235 -4.59 1.76 3.30
C GLN A 235 -5.04 0.33 2.96
N GLN A 236 -4.10 -0.61 2.77
CA GLN A 236 -4.43 -2.05 2.77
C GLN A 236 -4.68 -2.59 4.18
N ALA A 237 -4.73 -1.71 5.19
CA ALA A 237 -5.28 -1.97 6.50
C ALA A 237 -6.12 -0.75 6.89
N GLY A 238 -7.40 -0.97 7.21
CA GLY A 238 -8.37 0.07 7.56
C GLY A 238 -8.93 0.84 6.36
N ASN A 239 -9.53 1.98 6.65
CA ASN A 239 -10.42 2.74 5.76
C ASN A 239 -11.57 1.89 5.20
N VAL A 240 -11.37 1.05 4.19
CA VAL A 240 -12.42 0.18 3.64
C VAL A 240 -11.92 -1.24 3.45
N CYS A 241 -12.82 -2.20 3.63
CA CYS A 241 -12.60 -3.55 3.14
C CYS A 241 -12.53 -3.51 1.61
N GLU A 242 -11.75 -4.40 1.02
CA GLU A 242 -11.52 -4.40 -0.41
C GLU A 242 -11.90 -5.73 -1.05
N TRP A 243 -12.76 -5.68 -2.07
CA TRP A 243 -13.11 -6.84 -2.88
C TRP A 243 -11.88 -7.44 -3.57
N CYS A 244 -11.76 -8.76 -3.52
CA CYS A 244 -10.83 -9.54 -4.32
C CYS A 244 -11.58 -10.35 -5.39
N TYR A 245 -10.86 -10.82 -6.41
CA TYR A 245 -11.43 -11.64 -7.48
C TYR A 245 -11.98 -12.99 -6.97
N ASP A 246 -11.30 -13.60 -6.01
CA ASP A 246 -11.48 -14.99 -5.59
C ASP A 246 -12.86 -15.28 -4.98
N TRP A 247 -13.38 -16.48 -5.26
CA TRP A 247 -14.38 -17.10 -4.41
C TRP A 247 -13.74 -17.50 -3.07
N TYR A 248 -14.42 -17.25 -1.96
CA TYR A 248 -13.95 -17.60 -0.63
C TYR A 248 -14.00 -19.11 -0.39
N SER A 249 -12.90 -19.66 0.11
CA SER A 249 -12.80 -21.05 0.55
C SER A 249 -11.71 -21.18 1.61
N SER A 250 -12.01 -21.86 2.72
CA SER A 250 -11.08 -22.06 3.84
C SER A 250 -9.90 -22.97 3.48
N GLY A 251 -10.08 -23.92 2.56
CA GLY A 251 -9.07 -24.92 2.20
C GLY A 251 -8.35 -24.69 0.86
N TYR A 252 -8.69 -23.64 0.11
CA TYR A 252 -8.21 -23.48 -1.27
C TYR A 252 -6.68 -23.43 -1.38
N PHE A 253 -6.00 -22.65 -0.53
CA PHE A 253 -4.54 -22.52 -0.60
C PHE A 253 -3.79 -23.81 -0.26
N LYS A 254 -4.43 -24.79 0.39
CA LYS A 254 -3.83 -26.10 0.69
C LYS A 254 -3.87 -27.06 -0.51
N LYS A 255 -4.46 -26.65 -1.65
CA LYS A 255 -4.55 -27.46 -2.88
C LYS A 255 -3.36 -27.23 -3.80
N PRO A 256 -2.91 -28.25 -4.57
CA PRO A 256 -1.82 -28.10 -5.53
C PRO A 256 -2.06 -27.01 -6.59
N GLU A 257 -3.32 -26.82 -7.01
CA GLU A 257 -3.72 -25.80 -7.99
C GLU A 257 -3.46 -24.35 -7.53
N ALA A 258 -3.27 -24.13 -6.22
CA ALA A 258 -2.99 -22.81 -5.67
C ALA A 258 -1.49 -22.43 -5.70
N ALA A 259 -0.60 -23.33 -6.14
CA ALA A 259 0.85 -23.15 -6.04
C ALA A 259 1.41 -21.99 -6.88
N ARG A 260 0.79 -21.66 -8.02
CA ARG A 260 1.25 -20.60 -8.93
C ARG A 260 0.09 -19.79 -9.48
N ASN A 261 0.16 -18.47 -9.30
CA ASN A 261 -0.88 -17.51 -9.70
C ASN A 261 -2.31 -17.93 -9.27
N PRO A 262 -2.54 -18.28 -7.99
CA PRO A 262 -3.86 -18.70 -7.51
C PRO A 262 -4.93 -17.65 -7.82
N ARG A 263 -6.10 -18.08 -8.27
CA ARG A 263 -7.26 -17.22 -8.59
C ARG A 263 -8.52 -17.60 -7.80
N GLY A 264 -8.37 -18.45 -6.80
CA GLY A 264 -9.48 -19.00 -6.03
C GLY A 264 -10.09 -20.24 -6.70
N PRO A 265 -11.03 -20.91 -6.03
CA PRO A 265 -11.76 -22.04 -6.60
C PRO A 265 -12.64 -21.55 -7.76
N SER A 266 -12.98 -22.45 -8.69
CA SER A 266 -13.80 -22.13 -9.87
C SER A 266 -15.24 -21.72 -9.54
N THR A 267 -15.75 -22.11 -8.37
CA THR A 267 -17.13 -21.84 -7.92
C THR A 267 -17.15 -21.50 -6.44
N GLY A 268 -18.14 -20.71 -6.02
CA GLY A 268 -18.39 -20.41 -4.61
C GLY A 268 -19.68 -19.60 -4.44
N SER A 269 -20.04 -19.33 -3.19
CA SER A 269 -21.20 -18.51 -2.83
C SER A 269 -20.82 -17.12 -2.29
N LEU A 270 -19.57 -16.96 -1.83
CA LEU A 270 -19.07 -15.74 -1.21
C LEU A 270 -17.79 -15.29 -1.92
N ARG A 271 -17.64 -14.00 -2.20
CA ARG A 271 -16.39 -13.41 -2.72
C ARG A 271 -15.53 -12.95 -1.56
N VAL A 272 -14.21 -13.07 -1.73
CA VAL A 272 -13.23 -12.64 -0.73
C VAL A 272 -13.23 -11.11 -0.62
N TYR A 273 -13.13 -10.61 0.61
CA TYR A 273 -12.67 -9.25 0.88
C TYR A 273 -11.58 -9.24 1.96
N ARG A 274 -10.74 -8.20 1.93
CA ARG A 274 -9.55 -8.07 2.81
C ARG A 274 -9.43 -6.67 3.43
N GLY A 275 -8.52 -6.51 4.39
CA GLY A 275 -8.01 -5.21 4.88
C GLY A 275 -8.71 -4.58 6.08
N GLY A 276 -9.88 -5.08 6.50
CA GLY A 276 -10.66 -4.43 7.56
C GLY A 276 -11.24 -3.08 7.12
N SER A 277 -11.87 -2.32 7.99
CA SER A 277 -12.49 -1.05 7.61
C SER A 277 -12.59 -0.06 8.77
N TRP A 278 -13.01 1.17 8.48
CA TRP A 278 -13.23 2.23 9.45
C TRP A 278 -14.25 1.88 10.54
N THR A 279 -15.07 0.84 10.37
CA THR A 279 -16.03 0.38 11.39
C THR A 279 -15.50 -0.71 12.31
N PHE A 280 -14.29 -1.22 12.08
CA PHE A 280 -13.69 -2.29 12.89
C PHE A 280 -12.76 -1.71 13.95
N ASP A 281 -12.63 -2.39 15.09
CA ASP A 281 -11.79 -2.01 16.25
C ASP A 281 -10.69 -3.03 16.58
N ASP A 282 -10.87 -4.30 16.21
CA ASP A 282 -9.92 -5.38 16.51
C ASP A 282 -8.68 -5.36 15.59
N PRO A 283 -7.45 -5.21 16.12
CA PRO A 283 -6.18 -5.34 15.39
C PRO A 283 -6.10 -6.58 14.49
N VAL A 284 -6.68 -7.71 14.89
CA VAL A 284 -6.69 -8.95 14.10
C VAL A 284 -7.35 -8.73 12.73
N SER A 285 -8.37 -7.88 12.65
CA SER A 285 -9.10 -7.60 11.41
C SER A 285 -8.30 -6.77 10.40
N PHE A 286 -7.16 -6.21 10.82
CA PHE A 286 -6.28 -5.36 10.02
C PHE A 286 -4.98 -6.04 9.61
N ARG A 287 -4.77 -7.29 10.01
CA ARG A 287 -3.64 -8.10 9.53
C ARG A 287 -3.77 -8.32 8.03
N ALA A 288 -2.65 -8.32 7.32
CA ALA A 288 -2.59 -8.59 5.89
C ALA A 288 -3.10 -10.00 5.53
N SER A 289 -3.05 -10.95 6.47
CA SER A 289 -3.59 -12.31 6.36
C SER A 289 -5.09 -12.42 6.65
N PHE A 290 -5.69 -11.42 7.30
CA PHE A 290 -7.11 -11.48 7.66
C PHE A 290 -7.97 -11.51 6.40
N ARG A 291 -8.90 -12.47 6.36
CA ARG A 291 -9.74 -12.77 5.20
C ARG A 291 -11.15 -13.12 5.63
N ASN A 292 -12.12 -12.68 4.85
CA ASN A 292 -13.52 -13.04 5.06
C ASN A 292 -14.24 -13.11 3.70
N GLY A 293 -15.46 -13.66 3.69
CA GLY A 293 -16.27 -13.83 2.49
C GLY A 293 -17.65 -13.23 2.69
N ILE A 294 -18.17 -12.56 1.66
CA ILE A 294 -19.56 -12.10 1.66
C ILE A 294 -20.19 -12.25 0.27
N ALA A 295 -21.52 -12.30 0.21
CA ALA A 295 -22.24 -12.51 -1.05
C ALA A 295 -21.84 -11.43 -2.09
N PRO A 296 -21.63 -11.80 -3.37
CA PRO A 296 -21.15 -10.88 -4.40
C PRO A 296 -22.07 -9.68 -4.63
N SER A 297 -23.38 -9.83 -4.36
CA SER A 297 -24.39 -8.77 -4.46
C SER A 297 -24.36 -7.76 -3.30
N HIS A 298 -23.64 -8.07 -2.21
CA HIS A 298 -23.61 -7.24 -1.01
C HIS A 298 -22.98 -5.88 -1.28
N ARG A 299 -23.51 -4.85 -0.61
CA ARG A 299 -23.09 -3.44 -0.73
C ARG A 299 -23.08 -2.83 0.64
N SER A 300 -22.00 -2.14 0.97
CA SER A 300 -21.88 -1.51 2.28
C SER A 300 -20.98 -0.28 2.24
N ALA A 301 -21.19 0.63 3.19
CA ALA A 301 -20.37 1.84 3.39
C ALA A 301 -18.93 1.55 3.86
N ARG A 302 -18.63 0.28 4.17
CA ARG A 302 -17.31 -0.20 4.58
C ARG A 302 -16.57 -1.00 3.51
N LEU A 303 -17.13 -1.13 2.30
CA LEU A 303 -16.64 -2.05 1.28
C LEU A 303 -16.43 -1.32 -0.06
N GLY A 304 -15.17 -1.29 -0.49
CA GLY A 304 -14.70 -0.73 -1.76
C GLY A 304 -13.80 -1.74 -2.48
N PHE A 305 -12.86 -1.25 -3.27
CA PHE A 305 -11.92 -2.08 -4.03
C PHE A 305 -10.74 -1.27 -4.58
N ARG A 306 -9.67 -1.98 -4.96
CA ARG A 306 -8.56 -1.44 -5.75
C ARG A 306 -8.37 -2.24 -7.04
N LEU A 307 -7.62 -1.69 -7.99
CA LEU A 307 -7.34 -2.34 -9.27
C LEU A 307 -6.10 -3.24 -9.19
N ALA A 308 -6.05 -4.22 -10.07
CA ALA A 308 -4.84 -4.95 -10.44
C ALA A 308 -4.76 -5.08 -11.96
N LYS A 309 -3.56 -5.32 -12.48
CA LYS A 309 -3.32 -5.54 -13.91
C LYS A 309 -2.10 -6.46 -14.06
N ARG A 310 -2.10 -7.35 -15.04
CA ARG A 310 -0.90 -8.11 -15.39
C ARG A 310 0.22 -7.18 -15.86
N ALA A 311 1.46 -7.50 -15.52
CA ALA A 311 2.63 -6.69 -15.86
C ALA A 311 3.18 -6.96 -17.26
#